data_AF-A0A8J6T2H0-F1
#
_entry.id   AF-A0A8J6T2H0-F1
#
_cell.length_a   1.000
_cell.length_b   1.000
_cell.length_c   1.000
_cell.angle_alpha   90.00
_cell.angle_beta   90.00
_cell.angle_gamma   90.00
#
_symmetry.space_group_name_H-M   'P 1'
#
loop_
_entity.id
_entity.type
_entity.pdbx_description
1 polymer ?
#
loop_
_entity_poly.entity_id
_entity_poly.type
_entity_poly.pdbx_seq_one_letter_code
_entity_poly.pdbx_strand_id
1 'polypeptide(L)'
;MACGIFSGKPVDILVRLGNKFVAEAKRILYGEVGINVFSGPSEILVIADETAYPDIVASELVGHAEHGYDSPAVLISTSEDLARKVMNKVPEVIAAWPAHEGLIT
;
A
#
# COMPACT_ATOMS: atom_id res chain seq x y z
N MET A 1 8.53 12.79 20.02
CA MET A 1 9.80 12.23 19.52
C MET A 1 10.72 13.33 19.03
N ALA A 2 10.32 14.11 18.01
CA ALA A 2 11.11 15.23 17.46
C ALA A 2 11.76 16.12 18.55
N CYS A 3 10.95 16.67 19.46
CA CYS A 3 11.45 17.59 20.50
C CYS A 3 11.93 16.89 21.79
N GLY A 4 12.09 15.57 21.80
CA GLY A 4 12.63 14.83 22.97
C GLY A 4 11.73 14.77 24.21
N ILE A 5 10.45 15.11 24.12
CA ILE A 5 9.50 15.17 25.27
C ILE A 5 9.43 13.87 26.09
N PHE A 6 9.64 12.70 25.46
CA PHE A 6 9.54 11.40 26.15
C PHE A 6 10.90 10.80 26.55
N SER A 7 11.98 11.15 25.85
CA SER A 7 13.32 10.57 26.02
C SER A 7 14.34 11.55 26.61
N GLY A 8 13.95 12.82 26.81
CA GLY A 8 14.85 13.90 27.21
C GLY A 8 15.84 14.37 26.13
N LYS A 9 15.81 13.76 24.94
CA LYS A 9 16.69 14.11 23.81
C LYS A 9 15.91 14.13 22.50
N PRO A 10 16.05 15.18 21.67
CA PRO A 10 15.47 15.20 20.33
C PRO A 10 16.08 14.09 19.46
N VAL A 11 15.36 13.71 18.41
CA VAL A 11 15.82 12.71 17.43
C VAL A 11 16.36 13.41 16.19
N ASP A 12 17.39 12.82 15.57
CA ASP A 12 18.00 13.38 14.35
C ASP A 12 17.19 13.04 13.08
N ILE A 13 16.42 11.93 13.09
CA ILE A 13 15.62 11.48 11.95
C ILE A 13 14.27 10.88 12.38
N LEU A 14 13.21 11.22 11.64
CA LEU A 14 11.88 10.61 11.76
C LEU A 14 11.62 9.60 10.63
N VAL A 15 11.38 8.34 11.01
CA VAL A 15 11.14 7.20 10.10
C VAL A 15 9.70 6.67 10.22
N ARG A 16 9.30 5.78 9.29
CA ARG A 16 7.94 5.22 9.01
C ARG A 16 6.98 6.12 8.26
N LEU A 17 6.12 5.50 7.45
CA LEU A 17 4.93 6.12 6.88
C LEU A 17 3.88 6.33 7.97
N GLY A 18 2.94 7.24 7.73
CA GLY A 18 1.80 7.45 8.60
C GLY A 18 0.65 8.12 7.85
N ASN A 19 -0.46 8.31 8.54
CA ASN A 19 -1.62 8.99 7.98
C ASN A 19 -1.32 10.46 7.63
N LYS A 20 -2.31 11.14 7.04
CA LYS A 20 -2.20 12.56 6.63
C LYS A 20 -1.70 13.51 7.73
N PHE A 21 -2.03 13.24 9.00
CA PHE A 21 -1.57 14.07 10.12
C PHE A 21 -0.08 13.85 10.42
N VAL A 22 0.39 12.60 10.33
CA VAL A 22 1.82 12.30 10.47
C VAL A 22 2.61 12.89 9.30
N ALA A 23 2.07 12.82 8.09
CA ALA A 23 2.68 13.43 6.90
C ALA A 23 2.79 14.96 7.04
N GLU A 24 1.75 15.62 7.52
CA GLU A 24 1.77 17.08 7.72
C GLU A 24 2.65 17.50 8.91
N ALA A 25 2.63 16.75 10.02
CA ALA A 25 3.53 16.99 11.13
C ALA A 25 5.00 16.86 10.71
N LYS A 26 5.32 15.87 9.86
CA LYS A 26 6.62 15.78 9.22
C LYS A 26 6.90 17.01 8.35
N ARG A 27 5.95 17.45 7.54
CA ARG A 27 6.13 18.63 6.67
C ARG A 27 6.46 19.89 7.46
N ILE A 28 5.81 20.11 8.60
CA ILE A 28 6.09 21.24 9.50
C ILE A 28 7.52 21.17 10.06
N LEU A 29 8.00 19.97 10.39
CA LEU A 29 9.33 19.74 10.98
C LEU A 29 10.47 19.64 9.94
N TYR A 30 10.16 19.78 8.66
CA TYR A 30 11.15 19.66 7.59
C TYR A 30 12.22 20.76 7.70
N GLY A 31 13.48 20.36 7.78
CA GLY A 31 14.63 21.26 7.97
C GLY A 31 15.11 21.37 9.42
N GLU A 32 14.26 21.04 10.41
CA GLU A 32 14.66 20.95 11.82
C GLU A 32 15.11 19.54 12.21
N VAL A 33 14.47 18.52 11.62
CA VAL A 33 14.78 17.10 11.81
C VAL A 33 14.84 16.41 10.45
N GLY A 34 15.71 15.42 10.30
CA GLY A 34 15.77 14.62 9.08
C GLY A 34 14.46 13.87 8.83
N ILE A 35 14.00 13.86 7.58
CA ILE A 35 12.78 13.15 7.17
C ILE A 35 13.13 12.21 6.03
N ASN A 36 12.77 10.93 6.17
CA ASN A 36 13.04 9.94 5.12
C ASN A 36 12.16 10.19 3.87
N VAL A 37 10.84 10.08 4.02
CA VAL A 37 9.89 10.17 2.92
C VAL A 37 8.54 10.71 3.40
N PHE A 38 7.86 11.46 2.55
CA PHE A 38 6.46 11.84 2.72
C PHE A 38 5.55 10.70 2.29
N SER A 39 4.49 10.44 3.05
CA SER A 39 3.57 9.34 2.76
C SER A 39 2.65 9.70 1.58
N GLY A 40 2.73 8.90 0.52
CA GLY A 40 1.72 8.80 -0.55
C GLY A 40 1.02 7.44 -0.50
N PRO A 41 0.01 7.20 -1.35
CA PRO A 41 -0.65 5.90 -1.44
C PRO A 41 0.35 4.82 -1.84
N SER A 42 0.18 3.61 -1.30
CA SER A 42 0.96 2.44 -1.70
C SER A 42 0.45 1.90 -3.03
N GLU A 43 1.35 1.46 -3.90
CA GLU A 43 1.00 0.95 -5.24
C GLU A 43 1.65 -0.40 -5.54
N ILE A 44 1.00 -1.21 -6.38
CA ILE A 44 1.56 -2.44 -6.95
C ILE A 44 1.34 -2.49 -8.47
N LEU A 45 2.35 -3.00 -9.18
CA LEU A 45 2.28 -3.31 -10.61
C LEU A 45 2.75 -4.75 -10.84
N VAL A 46 1.85 -5.61 -11.29
CA VAL A 46 2.15 -6.98 -11.71
C VAL A 46 2.35 -6.99 -13.23
N ILE A 47 3.45 -7.57 -13.69
CA ILE A 47 3.73 -7.82 -15.11
C ILE A 47 3.75 -9.34 -15.29
N ALA A 48 2.85 -9.87 -16.12
CA ALA A 48 2.69 -11.31 -16.29
C ALA A 48 2.36 -11.70 -17.73
N ASP A 49 2.81 -12.89 -18.15
CA ASP A 49 2.48 -13.49 -19.45
C ASP A 49 1.54 -14.69 -19.26
N GLU A 50 1.21 -15.38 -20.36
CA GLU A 50 0.32 -16.54 -20.36
C GLU A 50 0.76 -17.72 -19.47
N THR A 51 2.01 -17.74 -18.98
CA THR A 51 2.52 -18.80 -18.11
C THR A 51 2.18 -18.58 -16.64
N ALA A 52 1.76 -17.37 -16.27
CA ALA A 52 1.41 -17.03 -14.90
C ALA A 52 0.11 -17.72 -14.44
N TYR A 53 0.04 -18.05 -13.15
CA TYR A 53 -1.16 -18.58 -12.55
C TYR A 53 -2.14 -17.44 -12.24
N PRO A 54 -3.36 -17.42 -12.81
CA PRO A 54 -4.32 -16.34 -12.60
C PRO A 54 -4.70 -16.15 -11.14
N ASP A 55 -4.79 -17.23 -10.36
CA ASP A 55 -5.16 -17.20 -8.94
C ASP A 55 -4.13 -16.44 -8.09
N ILE A 56 -2.85 -16.62 -8.39
CA ILE A 56 -1.76 -15.92 -7.69
C ILE A 56 -1.80 -14.43 -8.03
N VAL A 57 -1.89 -14.09 -9.32
CA VAL A 57 -1.95 -12.69 -9.75
C VAL A 57 -3.17 -11.97 -9.16
N ALA A 58 -4.34 -12.61 -9.16
CA ALA A 58 -5.53 -12.04 -8.54
C ALA A 58 -5.35 -11.82 -7.02
N SER A 59 -4.70 -12.77 -6.33
CA SER A 59 -4.45 -12.67 -4.88
C SER A 59 -3.50 -11.51 -4.54
N GLU A 60 -2.45 -11.30 -5.33
CA GLU A 60 -1.52 -10.17 -5.13
C GLU A 60 -2.20 -8.82 -5.34
N LEU A 61 -3.03 -8.70 -6.39
CA LEU A 61 -3.76 -7.45 -6.68
C LEU A 61 -4.77 -7.13 -5.57
N VAL A 62 -5.55 -8.12 -5.12
CA VAL A 62 -6.54 -7.93 -4.06
C VAL A 62 -5.86 -7.68 -2.72
N GLY A 63 -4.80 -8.42 -2.39
CA GLY A 63 -4.03 -8.23 -1.17
C GLY A 63 -3.43 -6.83 -1.08
N HIS A 64 -2.90 -6.28 -2.18
CA HIS A 64 -2.43 -4.89 -2.16
C HIS A 64 -3.58 -3.88 -2.06
N ALA A 65 -4.67 -4.09 -2.79
CA ALA A 65 -5.82 -3.20 -2.77
C ALA A 65 -6.46 -3.07 -1.38
N GLU A 66 -6.20 -4.01 -0.46
CA GLU A 66 -6.65 -3.94 0.93
C GLU A 66 -5.99 -2.81 1.73
N HIS A 67 -4.83 -2.32 1.31
CA HIS A 67 -4.08 -1.30 2.05
C HIS A 67 -4.82 0.04 2.15
N GLY A 68 -5.71 0.35 1.21
CA GLY A 68 -6.52 1.55 1.25
C GLY A 68 -7.25 1.78 -0.07
N TYR A 69 -8.36 2.52 -0.01
CA TYR A 69 -9.17 2.85 -1.18
C TYR A 69 -8.40 3.60 -2.28
N ASP A 70 -7.31 4.26 -1.92
CA ASP A 70 -6.42 5.01 -2.79
C ASP A 70 -5.16 4.22 -3.19
N SER A 71 -5.08 2.92 -2.87
CA SER A 71 -3.94 2.06 -3.21
C SER A 71 -4.14 1.41 -4.59
N PRO A 72 -3.51 1.91 -5.66
CA PRO A 72 -3.69 1.34 -6.99
C PRO A 72 -3.03 -0.05 -7.09
N ALA A 73 -3.74 -0.98 -7.71
CA ALA A 73 -3.24 -2.30 -8.08
C ALA A 73 -3.43 -2.50 -9.60
N VAL A 74 -2.32 -2.70 -10.32
CA VAL A 74 -2.30 -2.73 -11.79
C VAL A 74 -1.73 -4.05 -12.28
N LEU A 75 -2.36 -4.63 -13.31
CA LEU A 75 -1.83 -5.74 -14.09
C LEU A 75 -1.51 -5.28 -15.51
N ILE A 76 -0.29 -5.54 -15.97
CA ILE A 76 0.10 -5.47 -17.37
C ILE A 76 0.37 -6.89 -17.86
N SER A 77 -0.29 -7.27 -18.96
CA SER A 77 -0.12 -8.60 -19.56
C SER A 77 0.01 -8.52 -21.08
N THR A 78 0.85 -9.37 -21.64
CA THR A 78 0.93 -9.62 -23.09
C THR A 78 -0.14 -10.60 -23.58
N SER A 79 -0.81 -11.30 -22.65
CA SER A 79 -1.87 -12.26 -22.92
C SER A 79 -3.22 -11.73 -22.45
N GLU A 80 -4.14 -11.51 -23.40
CA GLU A 80 -5.51 -11.11 -23.11
C GLU A 80 -6.27 -12.21 -22.35
N ASP A 81 -6.02 -13.47 -22.67
CA ASP A 81 -6.64 -14.62 -22.00
C ASP A 81 -6.28 -14.67 -20.50
N LEU A 82 -4.99 -14.47 -20.18
CA LEU A 82 -4.55 -14.34 -18.78
C LEU A 82 -5.28 -13.18 -18.08
N ALA A 83 -5.28 -11.99 -18.70
CA ALA A 83 -5.89 -10.80 -18.11
C ALA A 83 -7.38 -11.02 -17.80
N ARG A 84 -8.11 -11.66 -18.72
CA ARG A 84 -9.53 -12.01 -18.52
C ARG A 84 -9.72 -13.04 -17.40
N LYS A 85 -8.86 -14.06 -17.33
CA LYS A 85 -8.90 -15.05 -16.23
C LYS A 85 -8.66 -14.41 -14.86
N VAL A 86 -7.67 -13.52 -14.77
CA VAL A 86 -7.40 -12.76 -13.53
C VAL A 86 -8.62 -11.91 -13.15
N MET A 87 -9.17 -11.14 -14.10
CA MET A 87 -10.35 -10.30 -13.85
C MET A 87 -11.56 -11.10 -13.36
N ASN A 88 -11.76 -12.32 -13.88
CA ASN A 88 -12.84 -13.21 -13.42
C ASN A 88 -12.58 -13.77 -12.02
N LYS A 89 -11.30 -13.93 -11.62
CA LYS A 89 -10.90 -14.44 -10.31
C LYS A 89 -10.97 -13.40 -9.19
N VAL A 90 -10.75 -12.12 -9.50
CA VAL A 90 -10.76 -11.04 -8.50
C VAL A 90 -12.02 -11.06 -7.61
N PRO A 91 -13.25 -11.15 -8.15
CA PRO A 91 -14.46 -11.24 -7.32
C PRO A 91 -14.50 -12.47 -6.40
N GLU A 92 -14.00 -13.62 -6.87
CA GLU A 92 -13.93 -14.85 -6.07
C GLU A 92 -12.96 -14.68 -4.89
N VAL A 93 -11.80 -14.08 -5.13
CA VAL A 93 -10.79 -13.81 -4.10
C VAL A 93 -11.33 -12.82 -3.06
N ILE A 94 -12.00 -11.75 -3.50
CA ILE A 94 -12.64 -10.78 -2.59
C ILE A 94 -13.71 -11.46 -1.73
N ALA A 95 -14.55 -12.31 -2.33
CA ALA A 95 -15.61 -13.00 -1.60
C ALA A 95 -15.09 -14.06 -0.60
N ALA A 96 -13.94 -14.66 -0.89
CA ALA A 96 -13.28 -15.60 0.01
C ALA A 96 -12.51 -14.91 1.15
N TRP A 97 -12.25 -13.60 1.03
CA TRP A 97 -11.56 -12.83 2.04
C TRP A 97 -12.42 -12.74 3.32
N PRO A 98 -11.85 -12.88 4.52
CA PRO A 98 -12.59 -12.69 5.76
C PRO A 98 -13.28 -11.32 5.75
N ALA A 99 -14.58 -11.28 6.04
CA ALA A 99 -15.31 -10.03 6.19
C ALA A 99 -14.68 -9.22 7.33
N HIS A 100 -13.85 -8.24 6.98
CA HIS A 100 -13.22 -7.35 7.94
C HIS A 100 -14.25 -6.33 8.43
N GLU A 101 -14.98 -6.66 9.49
CA GLU A 101 -15.50 -5.65 10.40
C GLU A 101 -14.30 -4.94 11.04
N GLY A 102 -13.94 -3.76 10.54
CA GLY A 102 -13.24 -2.77 11.36
C GLY A 102 -11.74 -2.56 11.13
N LEU A 103 -11.20 -2.72 9.93
CA LEU A 103 -9.87 -2.17 9.62
C LEU A 103 -9.91 -1.24 8.40
N ILE A 104 -9.58 0.02 8.68
CA ILE A 104 -9.18 1.11 7.77
C ILE A 104 -10.33 1.91 7.12
N THR A 105 -10.88 2.86 7.91
CA THR A 105 -11.24 4.22 7.47
C THR A 105 -10.51 5.23 8.35
#